data_AF-A0A1D1V295-F1
#
_entry.id   AF-A0A1D1V295-F1
#
_cell.length_a   1.000
_cell.length_b   1.000
_cell.length_c   1.000
_cell.angle_alpha   90.00
_cell.angle_beta   90.00
_cell.angle_gamma   90.00
#
_symmetry.space_group_name_H-M   'P 1'
#
loop_
_entity.id
_entity.type
_entity.pdbx_description
1 polymer ?
#
loop_
_entity_poly.entity_id
_entity_poly.type
_entity_poly.pdbx_seq_one_letter_code
_entity_poly.pdbx_strand_id
1 'polypeptide(L)'
;MVLLTAVMTSEDNMFADLVMLIVPKAATWKYDVQPQSVLLTVYRLRYENRVVRVSDCVGLEYCRDGSNPLGYSLIPTISSSGNRMDLSILPELVDQEKLTSPLEIQRVVDHLELSRKISEQRKI
;
A
#
# COMPACT_ATOMS: atom_id res chain seq x y z
N MET A 1 -31.55 -10.61 -27.89
CA MET A 1 -31.29 -9.59 -26.85
C MET A 1 -30.32 -10.22 -25.86
N VAL A 2 -29.02 -10.00 -26.06
CA VAL A 2 -27.97 -10.59 -25.22
C VAL A 2 -27.96 -9.76 -23.93
N LEU A 3 -28.38 -10.35 -22.82
CA LEU A 3 -28.04 -9.80 -21.51
C LEU A 3 -26.51 -9.80 -21.47
N LEU A 4 -25.91 -8.62 -21.60
CA LEU A 4 -24.58 -8.37 -21.08
C LEU A 4 -24.67 -8.72 -19.60
N THR A 5 -24.22 -9.92 -19.26
CA THR A 5 -23.64 -10.23 -17.96
C THR A 5 -22.54 -9.20 -17.76
N ALA A 6 -22.93 -8.04 -17.23
CA ALA A 6 -22.06 -7.28 -16.37
C ALA A 6 -21.57 -8.29 -15.35
N VAL A 7 -20.36 -8.79 -15.57
CA VAL A 7 -19.64 -9.57 -14.59
C VAL A 7 -19.54 -8.62 -13.42
N MET A 8 -20.46 -8.76 -12.48
CA MET A 8 -20.41 -8.11 -11.18
C MET A 8 -19.18 -8.69 -10.52
N THR A 9 -18.02 -8.13 -10.81
CA THR A 9 -16.84 -8.33 -9.98
C THR A 9 -17.25 -7.78 -8.62
N SER A 10 -17.55 -8.71 -7.69
CA SER A 10 -17.79 -8.36 -6.30
C SER A 10 -16.58 -7.59 -5.79
N GLU A 11 -16.81 -6.69 -4.83
CA GLU A 11 -15.75 -5.88 -4.23
C GLU A 11 -14.58 -6.73 -3.72
N ASP A 12 -14.91 -7.89 -3.14
CA ASP A 12 -13.95 -8.91 -2.72
C ASP A 12 -13.05 -9.40 -3.85
N ASN A 13 -13.58 -9.56 -5.07
CA ASN A 13 -12.80 -10.02 -6.22
C ASN A 13 -11.81 -8.94 -6.68
N MET A 14 -12.23 -7.67 -6.74
CA MET A 14 -11.36 -6.57 -7.16
C MET A 14 -10.25 -6.31 -6.12
N PHE A 15 -10.58 -6.37 -4.83
CA PHE A 15 -9.60 -6.24 -3.77
C PHE A 15 -8.61 -7.41 -3.76
N ALA A 16 -9.09 -8.65 -3.93
CA ALA A 16 -8.21 -9.82 -4.03
C ALA A 16 -7.24 -9.73 -5.22
N ASP A 17 -7.73 -9.31 -6.39
CA ASP A 17 -6.88 -9.10 -7.59
C ASP A 17 -5.81 -8.04 -7.33
N LEU A 18 -6.17 -6.95 -6.64
CA LEU A 18 -5.23 -5.91 -6.27
C LEU A 18 -4.17 -6.41 -5.28
N VAL A 19 -4.58 -7.16 -4.24
CA VAL A 19 -3.66 -7.79 -3.28
C VAL A 19 -2.66 -8.69 -4.01
N MET A 20 -3.13 -9.50 -4.97
CA MET A 20 -2.26 -10.35 -5.79
C MET A 20 -1.25 -9.55 -6.64
N LEU A 21 -1.58 -8.32 -7.04
CA LEU A 21 -0.67 -7.46 -7.82
C LEU A 21 0.38 -6.77 -6.94
N ILE A 22 0.06 -6.49 -5.67
CA ILE A 22 0.91 -5.73 -4.74
C ILE A 22 1.87 -6.66 -3.99
N VAL A 23 1.37 -7.76 -3.45
CA VAL A 23 2.13 -8.67 -2.56
C VAL A 23 3.43 -9.17 -3.18
N PRO A 24 3.47 -9.67 -4.44
CA PRO A 24 4.69 -10.19 -5.03
C PRO A 24 5.79 -9.13 -5.18
N LYS A 25 5.42 -7.86 -5.33
CA LYS A 25 6.39 -6.78 -5.49
C LYS A 25 6.94 -6.25 -4.16
N ALA A 26 6.24 -6.57 -3.07
CA ALA A 26 6.67 -6.27 -1.71
C ALA A 26 7.42 -7.45 -1.05
N ALA A 27 8.10 -8.33 -1.83
CA ALA A 27 8.65 -9.60 -1.33
C ALA A 27 9.63 -9.48 -0.13
N THR A 28 10.24 -8.31 0.09
CA THR A 28 11.10 -7.99 1.24
C THR A 28 10.33 -7.53 2.48
N TRP A 29 9.02 -7.33 2.36
CA TRP A 29 8.10 -6.88 3.39
C TRP A 29 7.11 -8.00 3.74
N LYS A 30 6.53 -7.92 4.93
CA LYS A 30 5.39 -8.74 5.33
C LYS A 30 4.11 -7.99 4.99
N TYR A 31 3.00 -8.71 4.91
CA TYR A 31 1.71 -8.09 4.66
C TYR A 31 0.62 -8.74 5.51
N ASP A 32 -0.43 -7.97 5.74
CA ASP A 32 -1.67 -8.36 6.41
C ASP A 32 -2.84 -7.86 5.57
N VAL A 33 -3.84 -8.72 5.36
CA VAL A 33 -5.03 -8.40 4.57
C VAL A 33 -6.23 -8.51 5.51
N GLN A 34 -7.02 -7.45 5.57
CA GLN A 34 -8.25 -7.39 6.38
C GLN A 34 -9.44 -7.22 5.43
N PRO A 35 -10.02 -8.33 4.92
CA PRO A 35 -11.09 -8.27 3.91
C PRO A 35 -12.32 -7.50 4.38
N GLN A 36 -12.69 -7.62 5.67
CA GLN A 36 -13.87 -6.95 6.22
C GLN A 36 -13.77 -5.43 6.20
N SER A 37 -12.54 -4.91 6.30
CA SER A 37 -12.23 -3.49 6.26
C SER A 37 -11.63 -3.06 4.92
N VAL A 38 -11.55 -3.99 3.95
CA VAL A 38 -10.91 -3.83 2.63
C VAL A 38 -9.54 -3.13 2.71
N LEU A 39 -8.73 -3.55 3.69
CA LEU A 39 -7.45 -2.94 4.04
C LEU A 39 -6.29 -3.91 3.78
N LEU A 40 -5.29 -3.45 3.04
CA LEU A 40 -4.01 -4.13 2.87
C LEU A 40 -2.93 -3.36 3.64
N THR A 41 -2.24 -4.02 4.56
CA THR A 41 -1.12 -3.45 5.30
C THR A 41 0.17 -4.14 4.90
N VAL A 42 1.14 -3.40 4.38
CA VAL A 42 2.49 -3.89 4.06
C VAL A 42 3.45 -3.31 5.08
N TYR A 43 4.20 -4.15 5.79
CA TYR A 43 5.04 -3.73 6.91
C TYR A 43 6.38 -4.44 6.93
N ARG A 44 7.38 -3.73 7.47
CA ARG A 44 8.73 -4.25 7.70
C ARG A 44 8.95 -4.44 9.19
N LEU A 45 9.57 -5.57 9.53
CA LEU A 45 9.96 -5.87 10.90
C LEU A 45 11.43 -5.50 11.13
N ARG A 46 11.72 -4.99 12.32
CA ARG A 46 13.06 -4.73 12.81
C ARG A 46 13.21 -5.33 14.20
N TYR A 47 14.40 -5.84 14.48
CA TYR A 47 14.79 -6.31 15.80
C TYR A 47 15.50 -5.18 16.54
N GLU A 48 14.99 -4.81 17.70
CA GLU A 48 15.57 -3.78 18.56
C GLU A 48 15.40 -4.19 20.02
N ASN A 49 16.48 -4.12 20.82
CA ASN A 49 16.44 -4.47 22.24
C ASN A 49 15.81 -5.85 22.54
N ARG A 50 16.12 -6.85 21.69
CA ARG A 50 15.55 -8.22 21.74
C ARG A 50 14.03 -8.30 21.53
N VAL A 51 13.41 -7.24 21.02
CA VAL A 51 11.98 -7.16 20.69
C VAL A 51 11.83 -6.96 19.18
N VAL A 52 10.84 -7.64 18.59
CA VAL A 52 10.44 -7.39 17.20
C VAL A 52 9.47 -6.22 17.18
N ARG A 53 9.77 -5.20 16.37
CA ARG A 53 8.91 -4.03 16.16
C ARG A 53 8.68 -3.81 14.68
N VAL A 54 7.55 -3.22 14.33
CA VAL A 54 7.32 -2.71 12.98
C VAL A 54 8.18 -1.46 12.80
N SER A 55 9.09 -1.47 11.82
CA SER A 55 9.91 -0.30 11.50
C SER A 55 9.17 0.64 10.57
N ASP A 56 8.60 0.11 9.51
CA ASP A 56 7.95 0.87 8.44
C ASP A 56 6.67 0.15 8.06
N CYS A 57 5.64 0.91 7.71
CA CYS A 57 4.34 0.36 7.38
C CYS A 57 3.60 1.26 6.39
N VAL A 58 2.95 0.62 5.42
CA VAL A 58 2.07 1.23 4.42
C VAL A 58 0.73 0.51 4.51
N GLY A 59 -0.30 1.20 5.02
CA GLY A 59 -1.69 0.77 4.93
C GLY A 59 -2.32 1.30 3.65
N LEU A 60 -3.16 0.50 3.01
CA LEU A 60 -3.86 0.80 1.76
C LEU A 60 -5.33 0.44 1.94
N GLU A 61 -6.15 1.45 2.20
CA GLU A 61 -7.59 1.29 2.32
C GLU A 61 -8.22 1.39 0.93
N TYR A 62 -8.93 0.35 0.51
CA TYR A 62 -9.64 0.33 -0.75
C TYR A 62 -10.93 1.15 -0.66
N CYS A 63 -11.11 2.03 -1.64
CA CYS A 63 -12.28 2.88 -1.78
C CYS A 63 -12.78 2.80 -3.22
N ARG A 64 -13.99 2.27 -3.42
CA ARG A 64 -14.62 2.23 -4.73
C ARG A 64 -15.05 3.62 -5.18
N ASP A 65 -14.86 3.92 -6.46
CA ASP A 65 -15.44 5.11 -7.06
C ASP A 65 -16.93 4.87 -7.35
N GLY A 66 -17.80 5.59 -6.66
CA GLY A 66 -19.25 5.50 -6.88
C GLY A 66 -19.69 5.94 -8.29
N SER A 67 -18.86 6.72 -8.99
CA SER A 67 -19.13 7.23 -10.34
C SER A 67 -18.60 6.34 -11.46
N ASN A 68 -17.65 5.45 -11.16
CA ASN A 68 -17.06 4.51 -12.12
C ASN A 68 -17.05 3.10 -11.51
N PRO A 69 -17.86 2.15 -12.02
CA PRO A 69 -17.94 0.80 -11.46
C PRO A 69 -16.62 0.00 -11.57
N LEU A 70 -15.70 0.41 -12.44
CA LEU A 70 -14.34 -0.13 -12.60
C LEU A 70 -13.28 0.73 -11.89
N GLY A 71 -13.66 1.91 -11.42
CA GLY A 71 -12.79 2.85 -10.74
C GLY A 71 -12.61 2.47 -9.28
N TYR A 72 -11.36 2.50 -8.84
CA TYR A 72 -11.01 2.37 -7.43
C TYR A 72 -9.95 3.39 -7.07
N SER A 73 -9.87 3.65 -5.77
CA SER A 73 -8.83 4.45 -5.15
C SER A 73 -8.32 3.73 -3.93
N LEU A 74 -7.05 3.95 -3.61
CA LEU A 74 -6.41 3.43 -2.43
C LEU A 74 -5.97 4.62 -1.60
N ILE A 75 -6.41 4.68 -0.36
CA ILE A 75 -6.01 5.73 0.57
C ILE A 75 -4.80 5.21 1.34
N PRO A 76 -3.59 5.75 1.08
CA PRO A 76 -2.39 5.27 1.75
C PRO A 76 -2.24 5.91 3.13
N THR A 77 -1.87 5.10 4.12
CA THR A 77 -1.38 5.57 5.41
C THR A 77 0.04 5.08 5.60
N ILE A 78 1.00 5.99 5.77
CA ILE A 78 2.41 5.64 5.88
C ILE A 78 2.89 5.93 7.30
N SER A 79 3.67 5.00 7.85
CA SER A 79 4.43 5.24 9.06
C SER A 79 5.86 4.71 8.92
N SER A 80 6.80 5.43 9.51
CA SER A 80 8.20 5.01 9.60
C SER A 80 8.74 5.34 10.99
N SER A 81 9.48 4.40 11.55
CA SER A 81 10.02 4.43 12.91
C SER A 81 8.96 4.79 13.97
N GLY A 82 7.72 4.31 13.78
CA GLY A 82 6.60 4.57 14.67
C GLY A 82 5.92 5.93 14.52
N ASN A 83 6.37 6.78 13.60
CA ASN A 83 5.75 8.08 13.32
C ASN A 83 4.94 8.03 12.03
N ARG A 84 3.73 8.60 12.05
CA ARG A 84 2.94 8.80 10.83
C ARG A 84 3.66 9.80 9.92
N MET A 85 3.77 9.44 8.66
CA MET A 85 4.35 10.27 7.62
C MET A 85 3.25 10.97 6.82
N ASP A 86 3.53 12.21 6.43
CA ASP A 86 2.71 12.96 5.49
C ASP A 86 3.04 12.50 4.07
N LEU A 87 2.05 12.31 3.20
CA LEU A 87 2.26 11.85 1.82
C LEU A 87 2.99 12.90 0.97
N SER A 88 2.89 14.18 1.32
CA SER A 88 3.60 15.29 0.66
C SER A 88 5.12 15.15 0.71
N ILE A 89 5.66 14.32 1.62
CA ILE A 89 7.10 14.05 1.69
C ILE A 89 7.59 13.16 0.55
N LEU A 90 6.68 12.50 -0.18
CA LEU A 90 7.01 11.61 -1.29
C LEU A 90 7.00 12.43 -2.59
N PRO A 91 8.18 12.81 -3.13
CA PRO A 91 8.28 13.79 -4.23
C PRO A 91 7.58 13.34 -5.51
N GLU A 92 7.38 12.03 -5.67
CA GLU A 92 6.73 11.43 -6.83
C GLU A 92 5.20 11.30 -6.69
N LEU A 93 4.64 11.65 -5.51
CA LEU A 93 3.21 11.53 -5.18
C LEU A 93 2.60 12.86 -4.71
N VAL A 94 3.31 13.97 -4.94
CA VAL A 94 3.00 15.31 -4.38
C VAL A 94 1.61 15.82 -4.76
N ASP A 95 0.97 15.25 -5.77
CA ASP A 95 -0.35 15.66 -6.25
C ASP A 95 -1.48 14.65 -5.97
N GLN A 96 -1.21 13.59 -5.20
CA GLN A 96 -2.15 12.47 -5.04
C GLN A 96 -2.36 12.04 -3.58
N GLU A 97 -3.51 12.40 -3.01
CA GLU A 97 -4.00 11.83 -1.74
C GLU A 97 -4.44 10.36 -1.87
N LYS A 98 -4.59 9.89 -3.11
CA LYS A 98 -5.12 8.57 -3.45
C LYS A 98 -4.24 7.92 -4.50
N LEU A 99 -3.93 6.64 -4.30
CA LEU A 99 -3.24 5.83 -5.28
C LEU A 99 -4.28 5.09 -6.13
N THR A 100 -4.05 5.02 -7.43
CA THR A 100 -4.99 4.45 -8.41
C THR A 100 -4.38 3.27 -9.18
N SER A 101 -3.10 2.96 -8.94
CA SER A 101 -2.41 1.88 -9.61
C SER A 101 -1.42 1.13 -8.70
N PRO A 102 -1.17 -0.18 -8.96
CA PRO A 102 -0.12 -0.93 -8.30
C PRO A 102 1.29 -0.37 -8.52
N LEU A 103 1.51 0.45 -9.55
CA LEU A 103 2.81 1.08 -9.83
C LEU A 103 3.09 2.21 -8.84
N GLU A 104 2.09 3.04 -8.51
CA GLU A 104 2.23 4.11 -7.52
C GLU A 104 2.54 3.54 -6.13
N ILE A 105 1.91 2.42 -5.76
CA ILE A 105 2.19 1.69 -4.52
C ILE A 105 3.63 1.19 -4.49
N GLN A 106 4.14 0.67 -5.61
CA GLN A 106 5.54 0.24 -5.69
C GLN A 106 6.49 1.40 -5.44
N ARG A 107 6.21 2.58 -6.01
CA ARG A 107 7.03 3.78 -5.77
C ARG A 107 7.07 4.18 -4.30
N VAL A 108 5.94 4.07 -3.58
CA VAL A 108 5.91 4.28 -2.12
C VAL A 108 6.88 3.34 -1.41
N VAL A 109 6.78 2.05 -1.70
CA VAL A 109 7.62 1.01 -1.08
C VAL A 109 9.10 1.28 -1.39
N ASP A 110 9.43 1.53 -2.65
CA ASP A 110 10.81 1.81 -3.11
C ASP A 110 11.40 3.05 -2.42
N HIS A 111 10.60 4.10 -2.25
CA HIS A 111 11.03 5.30 -1.54
C HIS A 111 11.37 5.02 -0.07
N LEU A 112 10.55 4.22 0.63
CA LEU A 112 10.84 3.80 2.00
C LEU A 112 12.11 2.94 2.07
N GLU A 113 12.38 2.11 1.06
CA GLU A 113 13.63 1.37 0.97
C GLU A 113 14.85 2.26 0.75
N LEU A 114 14.74 3.26 -0.13
CA LEU A 114 15.80 4.20 -0.45
C LEU A 114 16.14 5.10 0.74
N SER A 115 15.13 5.70 1.37
CA SER A 115 15.29 6.54 2.56
C SER A 115 15.98 5.79 3.70
N ARG A 116 15.68 4.50 3.88
CA ARG A 116 16.41 3.65 4.82
C ARG A 116 17.88 3.50 4.44
N LYS A 117 18.20 3.12 3.20
CA LYS A 117 19.59 2.92 2.74
C LYS A 117 20.44 4.17 2.98
N ILE A 118 19.88 5.35 2.70
CA ILE A 118 20.54 6.64 2.96
C ILE A 118 20.76 6.86 4.47
N SER A 119 19.75 6.57 5.30
CA SER A 119 19.85 6.74 6.76
C SER A 119 20.89 5.81 7.41
N GLU A 120 21.11 4.62 6.84
CA GLU A 120 22.11 3.66 7.31
C GLU A 120 23.53 4.06 6.90
N GLN A 121 23.70 4.62 5.70
CA GLN A 121 25.00 5.14 5.23
C GLN A 121 25.46 6.38 6.00
N ARG A 122 24.53 7.19 6.53
CA ARG A 122 24.85 8.38 7.35
C ARG A 122 25.17 8.09 8.82
N LYS A 123 25.02 6.83 9.25
CA LYS A 123 25.35 6.38 10.62
C LYS A 123 26.76 5.76 10.72
N ILE A 124 27.57 5.91 9.67
CA ILE A 124 28.97 5.47 9.58
C ILE A 124 29.87 6.70 9.70
#